data_AF-A0A382I5S2-F1
#
_entry.id   AF-A0A382I5S2-F1
#
_cell.length_a   1.000
_cell.length_b   1.000
_cell.length_c   1.000
_cell.angle_alpha   90.00
_cell.angle_beta   90.00
_cell.angle_gamma   90.00
#
_symmetry.space_group_name_H-M   'P 1'
#
loop_
_entity.id
_entity.type
_entity.pdbx_description
1 polymer ?
#
loop_
_entity_poly.entity_id
_entity_poly.type
_entity_poly.pdbx_seq_one_letter_code
_entity_poly.pdbx_strand_id
1 'polypeptide(L)'
;RGVIVRNQAVLQRGVNDDAQTMVALIRRLSYLNVQPYYVFVHDMVRGVEELRTTLQSAIDLEKQVRGSTAGFNIPAFVLDTMGGGGKRHVHSHEHYDREAGIAVFISPVVRPGRQFFYFDPIHELGVETQGRWADAEERAAIIQAARQAAGS
;
A
#
# COMPACT_ATOMS: atom_id res chain seq x y z
N ARG A 1 25.19 24.10 10.49
CA ARG A 1 24.90 22.95 9.59
C ARG A 1 23.39 22.83 9.48
N GLY A 2 22.85 22.63 8.28
CA GLY A 2 21.41 22.38 8.09
C GLY A 2 21.06 20.91 8.34
N VAL A 3 19.82 20.64 8.74
CA VAL A 3 19.25 19.29 8.88
C VAL A 3 18.23 19.09 7.77
N ILE A 4 18.28 17.95 7.09
CA ILE A 4 17.27 17.57 6.09
C ILE A 4 16.08 16.98 6.85
N VAL A 5 14.89 17.55 6.65
CA VAL A 5 13.64 17.04 7.21
C VAL A 5 12.90 16.27 6.12
N ARG A 6 12.41 15.07 6.47
CA ARG A 6 11.63 14.22 5.56
C ARG A 6 10.23 14.01 6.13
N ASN A 7 9.23 14.01 5.26
CA ASN A 7 7.87 13.66 5.61
C ASN A 7 7.57 12.21 5.21
N GLN A 8 6.93 11.49 6.12
CA GLN A 8 6.33 10.18 5.88
C GLN A 8 4.84 10.34 6.17
N ALA A 9 4.03 10.40 5.13
CA ALA A 9 2.58 10.44 5.25
C ALA A 9 2.04 9.00 5.32
N VAL A 10 0.88 8.84 5.96
CA VAL A 10 0.07 7.63 5.86
C VAL A 10 -1.13 7.95 5.00
N LEU A 11 -1.38 7.13 3.98
CA LEU A 11 -2.55 7.18 3.13
C LEU A 11 -3.76 6.73 3.93
N GLN A 12 -4.74 7.62 4.07
CA GLN A 12 -5.93 7.44 4.89
C GLN A 12 -7.17 7.75 4.07
N ARG A 13 -8.07 6.78 4.03
CA ARG A 13 -9.37 6.86 3.36
C ARG A 13 -10.18 8.05 3.88
N GLY A 14 -10.72 8.86 2.97
CA GLY A 14 -11.49 10.06 3.29
C GLY A 14 -10.70 11.23 3.88
N VAL A 15 -9.35 11.14 3.93
CA VAL A 15 -8.48 12.18 4.50
C VAL A 15 -7.52 12.73 3.46
N ASN A 16 -6.75 11.85 2.80
CA ASN A 16 -5.72 12.24 1.84
C ASN A 16 -5.60 11.24 0.67
N ASP A 17 -6.66 10.50 0.39
CA ASP A 17 -6.76 9.46 -0.63
C ASP A 17 -7.20 9.97 -2.01
N ASP A 18 -7.20 11.28 -2.22
CA ASP A 18 -7.45 11.92 -3.51
C ASP A 18 -6.22 12.70 -4.03
N ALA A 19 -6.12 12.82 -5.36
CA ALA A 19 -4.97 13.44 -6.01
C ALA A 19 -4.84 14.94 -5.68
N GLN A 20 -5.94 15.67 -5.55
CA GLN A 20 -5.90 17.11 -5.27
C GLN A 20 -5.27 17.37 -3.91
N THR A 21 -5.72 16.64 -2.88
CA THR A 21 -5.19 16.73 -1.51
C THR A 21 -3.73 16.31 -1.45
N MET A 22 -3.37 15.18 -2.07
CA MET A 22 -2.00 14.68 -2.06
C MET A 22 -1.02 15.62 -2.77
N VAL A 23 -1.41 16.18 -3.94
CA VAL A 23 -0.58 17.18 -4.65
C VAL A 23 -0.42 18.45 -3.83
N ALA A 24 -1.48 18.91 -3.15
CA ALA A 24 -1.41 20.08 -2.27
C ALA A 24 -0.45 19.85 -1.10
N LEU A 25 -0.48 18.66 -0.47
CA LEU A 25 0.45 18.27 0.58
C LEU A 25 1.90 18.29 0.09
N ILE A 26 2.18 17.62 -1.03
CA ILE A 26 3.51 17.53 -1.63
C ILE A 26 4.09 18.92 -1.93
N ARG A 27 3.31 19.81 -2.54
CA ARG A 27 3.73 21.18 -2.87
C ARG A 27 4.03 22.00 -1.62
N ARG A 28 3.20 21.89 -0.58
CA ARG A 28 3.38 22.61 0.69
C ARG A 28 4.63 22.14 1.45
N LEU A 29 4.85 20.82 1.52
CA LEU A 29 6.06 20.25 2.10
C LEU A 29 7.31 20.74 1.38
N SER A 30 7.30 20.70 0.05
CA SER A 30 8.41 21.17 -0.78
C SER A 30 8.69 22.66 -0.58
N TYR A 31 7.66 23.49 -0.48
CA TYR A 31 7.78 24.93 -0.19
C TYR A 31 8.45 25.19 1.17
N LEU A 32 8.20 24.34 2.16
CA LEU A 32 8.80 24.42 3.49
C LEU A 32 10.19 23.77 3.60
N ASN A 33 10.79 23.34 2.47
CA ASN A 33 12.03 22.54 2.43
C ASN A 33 11.95 21.23 3.24
N VAL A 34 10.74 20.65 3.36
CA VAL A 34 10.55 19.30 3.88
C VAL A 34 10.41 18.35 2.69
N GLN A 35 11.30 17.38 2.59
CA GLN A 35 11.28 16.41 1.48
C GLN A 35 10.11 15.43 1.68
N PRO A 36 9.12 15.38 0.76
CA PRO A 36 8.13 14.31 0.74
C PRO A 36 8.84 13.01 0.42
N TYR A 37 8.91 12.08 1.37
CA TYR A 37 9.73 10.89 1.24
C TYR A 37 8.90 9.65 0.97
N TYR A 38 7.91 9.38 1.83
CA TYR A 38 7.02 8.24 1.68
C TYR A 38 5.55 8.63 1.86
N VAL A 39 4.71 7.92 1.11
CA VAL A 39 3.29 7.75 1.42
C VAL A 39 3.10 6.27 1.73
N PHE A 40 2.82 5.95 2.99
CA PHE A 40 2.57 4.58 3.44
C PHE A 40 1.11 4.20 3.21
N VAL A 41 0.87 3.08 2.56
CA VAL A 41 -0.41 2.39 2.66
C VAL A 41 -0.62 1.97 4.12
N HIS A 42 -1.82 2.18 4.62
CA HIS A 42 -2.12 2.01 6.03
C HIS A 42 -1.94 0.56 6.51
N ASP A 43 -1.11 0.37 7.53
CA ASP A 43 -0.87 -0.93 8.15
C ASP A 43 -2.14 -1.55 8.75
N MET A 44 -2.16 -2.88 8.79
CA MET A 44 -3.23 -3.65 9.41
C MET A 44 -3.02 -3.72 10.94
N VAL A 45 -3.41 -2.63 11.62
CA VAL A 45 -3.48 -2.58 13.09
C VAL A 45 -4.95 -2.64 13.54
N ARG A 46 -5.18 -3.04 14.80
CA ARG A 46 -6.54 -3.19 15.31
C ARG A 46 -7.25 -1.83 15.40
N GLY A 47 -8.47 -1.75 14.88
CA GLY A 47 -9.38 -0.59 15.08
C GLY A 47 -9.28 0.54 14.05
N VAL A 48 -8.54 0.35 12.95
CA VAL A 48 -8.33 1.40 11.94
C VAL A 48 -8.76 0.98 10.52
N GLU A 49 -9.49 -0.12 10.38
CA GLU A 49 -9.77 -0.70 9.06
C GLU A 49 -10.48 0.28 8.11
N GLU A 50 -11.43 1.06 8.63
CA GLU A 50 -12.16 2.11 7.90
C GLU A 50 -11.26 3.23 7.37
N LEU A 51 -10.06 3.41 7.91
CA LEU A 51 -9.07 4.39 7.43
C LEU A 51 -8.15 3.81 6.36
N ARG A 52 -8.16 2.49 6.14
CA ARG A 52 -7.27 1.84 5.18
C ARG A 52 -7.81 2.01 3.77
N THR A 53 -6.90 2.00 2.80
CA THR A 53 -7.22 1.98 1.37
C THR A 53 -6.76 0.66 0.76
N THR A 54 -7.36 0.27 -0.36
CA THR A 54 -6.84 -0.85 -1.16
C THR A 54 -5.45 -0.52 -1.74
N LEU A 55 -4.68 -1.56 -2.07
CA LEU A 55 -3.43 -1.42 -2.80
C LEU A 55 -3.66 -0.76 -4.17
N GLN A 56 -4.76 -1.11 -4.84
CA GLN A 56 -5.13 -0.50 -6.11
C GLN A 56 -5.36 1.02 -5.99
N SER A 57 -6.05 1.48 -4.94
CA SER A 57 -6.27 2.91 -4.70
C SER A 57 -4.94 3.65 -4.55
N ALA A 58 -3.97 3.07 -3.84
CA ALA A 58 -2.64 3.65 -3.69
C ALA A 58 -1.89 3.72 -5.03
N ILE A 59 -1.93 2.64 -5.83
CA ILE A 59 -1.35 2.55 -7.18
C ILE A 59 -1.94 3.63 -8.10
N ASP A 60 -3.26 3.81 -8.09
CA ASP A 60 -3.92 4.75 -8.98
C ASP A 60 -3.73 6.20 -8.53
N LEU A 61 -3.71 6.46 -7.23
CA LEU A 61 -3.38 7.77 -6.69
C LEU A 61 -1.94 8.16 -7.04
N GLU A 62 -0.98 7.24 -6.90
CA GLU A 62 0.41 7.50 -7.28
C GLU A 62 0.52 7.91 -8.75
N LYS A 63 -0.15 7.19 -9.67
CA LYS A 63 -0.16 7.52 -11.10
C LYS A 63 -0.69 8.93 -11.37
N GLN A 64 -1.75 9.35 -10.67
CA GLN A 64 -2.35 10.67 -10.82
C GLN A 64 -1.45 11.79 -10.26
N VAL A 65 -0.74 11.51 -9.17
CA VAL A 65 0.16 12.47 -8.52
C VAL A 65 1.49 12.59 -9.28
N ARG A 66 1.94 11.52 -9.94
CA ARG A 66 3.20 11.51 -10.68
C ARG A 66 3.17 12.53 -11.83
N GLY A 67 4.17 13.40 -11.88
CA GLY A 67 4.25 14.49 -12.88
C GLY A 67 3.58 15.81 -12.46
N SER A 68 2.90 15.86 -11.32
CA SER A 68 2.26 17.08 -10.79
C SER A 68 3.24 18.14 -10.23
N THR A 69 4.49 17.73 -9.98
CA THR A 69 5.61 18.58 -9.52
C THR A 69 6.95 17.99 -9.97
N ALA A 70 8.06 18.60 -9.56
CA ALA A 70 9.41 18.10 -9.83
C ALA A 70 9.58 16.66 -9.32
N GLY A 71 10.13 15.77 -10.15
CA GLY A 71 10.18 14.34 -9.86
C GLY A 71 10.85 13.97 -8.54
N PHE A 72 11.86 14.72 -8.10
CA PHE A 72 12.55 14.47 -6.83
C PHE A 72 11.72 14.82 -5.58
N ASN A 73 10.60 15.52 -5.74
CA ASN A 73 9.64 15.83 -4.69
C ASN A 73 8.42 14.89 -4.70
N ILE A 74 8.36 13.94 -5.63
CA ILE A 74 7.31 12.92 -5.63
C ILE A 74 7.69 11.85 -4.60
N PRO A 75 6.90 11.65 -3.54
CA PRO A 75 7.17 10.60 -2.56
C PRO A 75 6.97 9.22 -3.19
N ALA A 76 7.71 8.23 -2.71
CA ALA A 76 7.43 6.84 -3.08
C ALA A 76 6.19 6.34 -2.31
N PHE A 77 5.29 5.66 -3.01
CA PHE A 77 4.16 4.99 -2.39
C PHE A 77 4.60 3.59 -1.99
N VAL A 78 4.51 3.30 -0.70
CA VAL A 78 5.07 2.08 -0.11
C VAL A 78 4.11 1.45 0.88
N LEU A 79 4.31 0.17 1.16
CA LEU A 79 3.64 -0.53 2.24
C LEU A 79 4.65 -1.35 3.04
N ASP A 80 4.33 -1.65 4.29
CA ASP A 80 5.06 -2.64 5.08
C ASP A 80 4.39 -4.01 4.92
N THR A 81 5.20 -4.99 4.53
CA THR A 81 4.70 -6.35 4.30
C THR A 81 4.52 -7.11 5.61
N MET A 82 3.39 -7.81 5.75
CA MET A 82 3.10 -8.61 6.94
C MET A 82 4.15 -9.72 7.12
N GLY A 83 4.66 -9.87 8.35
CA GLY A 83 5.67 -10.89 8.68
C GLY A 83 7.13 -10.45 8.49
N GLY A 84 7.37 -9.15 8.26
CA GLY A 84 8.70 -8.55 8.33
C GLY A 84 9.51 -8.64 7.04
N GLY A 85 8.86 -8.56 5.87
CA GLY A 85 9.54 -8.50 4.56
C GLY A 85 10.10 -7.12 4.22
N GLY A 86 9.93 -6.15 5.13
CA GLY A 86 10.30 -4.76 4.98
C GLY A 86 9.34 -3.98 4.08
N LYS A 87 9.80 -2.77 3.73
CA LYS A 87 9.08 -1.82 2.90
C LYS A 87 9.12 -2.25 1.44
N ARG A 88 7.96 -2.23 0.79
CA ARG A 88 7.80 -2.52 -0.64
C ARG A 88 7.16 -1.36 -1.34
N HIS A 89 7.56 -1.14 -2.59
CA HIS A 89 6.84 -0.21 -3.44
C HIS A 89 5.48 -0.82 -3.77
N VAL A 90 4.43 -0.02 -3.86
CA VAL A 90 3.09 -0.52 -4.19
C VAL A 90 3.01 -1.26 -5.54
N HIS A 91 3.99 -1.03 -6.42
CA HIS A 91 4.10 -1.67 -7.74
C HIS A 91 4.96 -2.93 -7.76
N SER A 92 5.64 -3.27 -6.66
CA SER A 92 6.59 -4.40 -6.62
C SER A 92 5.95 -5.69 -6.10
N HIS A 93 4.66 -5.89 -6.37
CA HIS A 93 3.97 -7.14 -6.04
C HIS A 93 4.29 -8.19 -7.12
N GLU A 94 4.49 -9.44 -6.72
CA GLU A 94 4.63 -10.57 -7.66
C GLU A 94 3.26 -10.99 -8.20
N HIS A 95 2.24 -10.90 -7.34
CA HIS A 95 0.86 -11.19 -7.68
C HIS A 95 -0.08 -10.27 -6.89
N TYR A 96 -1.16 -9.83 -7.52
CA TYR A 96 -2.22 -9.10 -6.84
C TYR A 96 -3.58 -9.53 -7.38
N ASP A 97 -4.36 -10.19 -6.54
CA ASP A 97 -5.76 -10.49 -6.78
C ASP A 97 -6.62 -9.37 -6.16
N ARG A 98 -7.15 -8.52 -7.03
CA ARG A 98 -7.99 -7.37 -6.65
C ARG A 98 -9.39 -7.78 -6.21
N GLU A 99 -9.89 -8.91 -6.68
CA GLU A 99 -11.23 -9.38 -6.34
C GLU A 99 -11.22 -10.02 -4.97
N ALA A 100 -10.19 -10.82 -4.69
CA ALA A 100 -9.96 -11.41 -3.38
C ALA A 100 -9.31 -10.44 -2.37
N GLY A 101 -8.74 -9.32 -2.83
CA GLY A 101 -8.13 -8.31 -1.95
C GLY A 101 -6.82 -8.77 -1.31
N ILE A 102 -5.98 -9.51 -2.06
CA ILE A 102 -4.71 -10.05 -1.54
C ILE A 102 -3.57 -9.84 -2.54
N ALA A 103 -2.47 -9.27 -2.06
CA ALA A 103 -1.24 -9.11 -2.81
C ALA A 103 -0.09 -9.87 -2.18
N VAL A 104 0.79 -10.40 -3.02
CA VAL A 104 1.98 -11.18 -2.64
C VAL A 104 3.23 -10.42 -3.07
N PHE A 105 4.17 -10.30 -2.14
CA PHE A 105 5.45 -9.64 -2.32
C PHE A 105 6.58 -10.60 -1.98
N ILE A 106 7.70 -10.50 -2.69
CA ILE A 106 8.95 -11.18 -2.35
C ILE A 106 10.03 -10.14 -2.09
N SER A 107 10.95 -10.50 -1.19
CA SER A 107 12.16 -9.75 -0.94
C SER A 107 13.38 -10.55 -1.39
N PRO A 108 14.20 -10.02 -2.30
CA PRO A 108 15.44 -10.70 -2.68
C PRO A 108 16.49 -10.70 -1.56
N VAL A 109 16.35 -9.81 -0.57
CA VAL A 109 17.36 -9.60 0.49
C VAL A 109 16.85 -10.01 1.87
N VAL A 110 15.62 -9.61 2.21
CA VAL A 110 15.00 -9.86 3.52
C VAL A 110 14.28 -11.21 3.50
N ARG A 111 14.91 -12.24 4.08
CA ARG A 111 14.42 -13.64 4.05
C ARG A 111 14.15 -14.10 2.59
N PRO A 112 15.19 -14.25 1.78
CA PRO A 112 15.07 -14.58 0.35
C PRO A 112 14.18 -15.80 0.10
N GLY A 113 13.34 -15.72 -0.94
CA GLY A 113 12.38 -16.77 -1.31
C GLY A 113 11.12 -16.84 -0.43
N ARG A 114 11.05 -16.07 0.66
CA ARG A 114 9.83 -15.96 1.46
C ARG A 114 8.83 -15.02 0.81
N GLN A 115 7.59 -15.49 0.67
CA GLN A 115 6.45 -14.67 0.29
C GLN A 115 5.88 -13.92 1.50
N PHE A 116 5.49 -12.68 1.27
CA PHE A 116 4.83 -11.82 2.25
C PHE A 116 3.54 -11.28 1.65
N PHE A 117 2.56 -10.96 2.51
CA PHE A 117 1.21 -10.63 2.07
C PHE A 117 0.85 -9.21 2.47
N TYR A 118 0.01 -8.60 1.64
CA TYR A 118 -0.80 -7.45 1.99
C TYR A 118 -2.26 -7.80 1.69
N PHE A 119 -3.18 -7.35 2.55
CA PHE A 119 -4.61 -7.61 2.43
C PHE A 119 -5.34 -6.28 2.32
N ASP A 120 -6.21 -6.13 1.34
CA ASP A 120 -7.07 -4.96 1.24
C ASP A 120 -8.08 -4.91 2.40
N PRO A 121 -8.59 -3.72 2.77
CA PRO A 121 -9.68 -3.62 3.75
C PRO A 121 -10.91 -4.42 3.30
N ILE A 122 -11.42 -5.30 4.17
CA ILE A 122 -12.48 -6.26 3.83
C ILE A 122 -13.75 -5.53 3.40
N HIS A 123 -14.11 -4.43 4.07
CA HIS A 123 -15.32 -3.66 3.78
C HIS A 123 -15.34 -3.04 2.37
N GLU A 124 -14.20 -2.98 1.68
CA GLU A 124 -14.07 -2.48 0.29
C GLU A 124 -14.16 -3.59 -0.76
N LEU A 125 -14.20 -4.85 -0.34
CA LEU A 125 -14.37 -6.01 -1.21
C LEU A 125 -15.85 -6.25 -1.52
N GLY A 126 -16.13 -7.01 -2.57
CA GLY A 126 -17.50 -7.45 -2.87
C GLY A 126 -18.12 -8.25 -1.72
N VAL A 127 -19.44 -8.11 -1.52
CA VAL A 127 -20.17 -8.73 -0.39
C VAL A 127 -19.95 -10.24 -0.32
N GLU A 128 -19.90 -10.91 -1.47
CA GLU A 128 -19.57 -12.34 -1.53
C GLU A 128 -18.17 -12.59 -0.96
N THR A 129 -17.14 -11.92 -1.49
CA THR A 129 -15.76 -12.02 -1.02
C THR A 129 -15.62 -11.72 0.47
N GLN A 130 -16.37 -10.76 1.00
CA GLN A 130 -16.40 -10.49 2.45
C GLN A 130 -16.85 -11.72 3.25
N GLY A 131 -17.91 -12.41 2.79
CA GLY A 131 -18.37 -13.67 3.37
C GLY A 131 -17.30 -14.76 3.31
N ARG A 132 -16.59 -14.87 2.17
CA ARG A 132 -15.49 -15.82 1.97
C ARG A 132 -14.32 -15.57 2.91
N TRP A 133 -13.99 -14.31 3.20
CA TRP A 133 -12.97 -13.95 4.19
C TRP A 133 -13.39 -14.26 5.63
N ALA A 134 -14.69 -14.25 5.93
CA ALA A 134 -15.20 -14.62 7.24
C ALA A 134 -15.08 -16.14 7.49
N ASP A 135 -15.34 -16.96 6.46
CA ASP A 135 -15.14 -18.40 6.52
C ASP A 135 -13.65 -18.79 6.59
N ALA A 136 -13.32 -19.77 7.44
CA ALA A 136 -11.94 -20.14 7.70
C ALA A 136 -11.31 -21.00 6.60
N GLU A 137 -12.08 -21.88 5.98
CA GLU A 137 -11.62 -22.77 4.91
C GLU A 137 -11.45 -21.96 3.61
N GLU A 138 -12.43 -21.10 3.30
CA GLU A 138 -12.36 -20.22 2.14
C GLU A 138 -11.22 -19.20 2.25
N ARG A 139 -11.05 -18.57 3.41
CA ARG A 139 -9.90 -17.69 3.66
C ARG A 139 -8.58 -18.40 3.45
N ALA A 140 -8.45 -19.65 3.92
CA ALA A 140 -7.23 -20.44 3.70
C ALA A 140 -7.03 -20.75 2.21
N ALA A 141 -8.10 -21.05 1.49
CA ALA A 141 -8.08 -21.30 0.04
C ALA A 141 -7.64 -20.05 -0.74
N ILE A 142 -8.16 -18.86 -0.41
CA ILE A 142 -7.76 -17.58 -1.01
C ILE A 142 -6.26 -17.34 -0.84
N ILE A 143 -5.75 -17.48 0.38
CA ILE A 143 -4.32 -17.29 0.68
C ILE A 143 -3.47 -18.30 -0.11
N GLN A 144 -3.92 -19.55 -0.19
CA GLN A 144 -3.18 -20.60 -0.89
C GLN A 144 -3.17 -20.37 -2.41
N ALA A 145 -4.28 -19.92 -3.00
CA ALA A 145 -4.36 -19.58 -4.41
C ALA A 145 -3.39 -18.44 -4.77
N ALA A 146 -3.37 -17.37 -3.95
CA ALA A 146 -2.46 -16.24 -4.16
C ALA A 146 -0.98 -16.66 -4.06
N ARG A 147 -0.64 -17.57 -3.15
CA ARG A 147 0.72 -18.14 -3.02
C ARG A 147 1.17 -18.86 -4.28
N GLN A 148 0.29 -19.69 -4.84
CA GLN A 148 0.58 -20.48 -6.03
C GLN A 148 0.75 -19.56 -7.25
N ALA A 149 -0.14 -18.57 -7.41
CA ALA A 149 -0.08 -17.60 -8.50
C ALA A 149 1.17 -16.70 -8.47
N ALA A 150 1.75 -16.46 -7.30
CA ALA A 150 3.01 -15.70 -7.16
C ALA A 150 4.27 -16.56 -7.40
N GLY A 151 4.14 -17.89 -7.50
CA GLY A 151 5.25 -18.82 -7.68
C GLY A 151 5.38 -19.40 -9.09
N SER A 152 4.43 -19.08 -9.99
CA SER A 152 4.41 -19.46 -11.41
C SER A 152 5.07 -18.39 -12.28
#